data_AF-A0A4Q3VEF6-F1
#
_entry.id   AF-A0A4Q3VEF6-F1
#
_cell.length_a   1.000
_cell.length_b   1.000
_cell.length_c   1.000
_cell.angle_alpha   90.00
_cell.angle_beta   90.00
_cell.angle_gamma   90.00
#
_symmetry.space_group_name_H-M   'P 1'
#
loop_
_entity.id
_entity.type
_entity.pdbx_description
1 polymer ?
#
loop_
_entity_poly.entity_id
_entity_poly.type
_entity_poly.pdbx_seq_one_letter_code
_entity_poly.pdbx_strand_id
1 'polypeptide(L)'
;MNRKQVEALYPAGGDTSYREKTVHFDHVVVTAKCKADADVTFDDASVVSGVNLSGNGSLGGRCADDVLTALSSKYGQPSVASGKEGSILQRKGTVYVWNRGDGLTMRFKNYGDGAFGGGGLGRKSWELRYSAAAESIGL
;
A
#
# COMPACT_ATOMS: atom_id res chain seq x y z
N MET A 1 11.48 4.32 13.73
CA MET A 1 10.52 4.14 14.86
C MET A 1 10.54 2.66 15.24
N ASN A 2 10.48 2.33 16.52
CA ASN A 2 10.44 0.94 17.00
C ASN A 2 9.02 0.49 17.36
N ARG A 3 8.82 -0.83 17.49
CA ARG A 3 7.51 -1.42 17.79
C ARG A 3 6.84 -0.84 19.03
N LYS A 4 7.57 -0.69 20.13
CA LYS A 4 7.04 -0.13 21.38
C LYS A 4 6.51 1.29 21.22
N GLN A 5 7.16 2.10 20.39
CA GLN A 5 6.69 3.46 20.08
C GLN A 5 5.38 3.43 19.27
N VAL A 6 5.26 2.52 18.30
CA VAL A 6 4.02 2.36 17.52
C VAL A 6 2.88 1.89 18.42
N GLU A 7 3.11 0.87 19.23
CA GLU A 7 2.11 0.32 20.15
C GLU A 7 1.70 1.31 21.25
N ALA A 8 2.59 2.22 21.66
CA ALA A 8 2.26 3.28 22.61
C ALA A 8 1.40 4.38 22.00
N LEU A 9 1.62 4.71 20.73
CA LEU A 9 0.80 5.68 19.98
C LEU A 9 -0.56 5.08 19.57
N TYR A 10 -0.58 3.78 19.34
CA TYR A 10 -1.75 3.06 18.84
C TYR A 10 -1.98 1.77 19.64
N PRO A 11 -2.57 1.87 20.84
CA PRO A 11 -2.85 0.71 21.67
C PRO A 11 -3.82 -0.25 20.98
N ALA A 12 -3.65 -1.55 21.22
CA ALA A 12 -4.54 -2.58 20.69
C ALA A 12 -5.99 -2.37 21.16
N GLY A 13 -6.94 -2.58 20.24
CA GLY A 13 -8.37 -2.40 20.46
C GLY A 13 -9.01 -1.55 19.36
N GLY A 14 -10.33 -1.71 19.17
CA GLY A 14 -11.06 -1.04 18.09
C GLY A 14 -10.51 -1.42 16.73
N ASP A 15 -9.96 -0.44 16.01
CA ASP A 15 -9.38 -0.58 14.67
C ASP A 15 -7.88 -0.95 14.67
N THR A 16 -7.27 -1.31 15.81
CA THR A 16 -5.83 -1.68 15.88
C THR A 16 -5.64 -3.08 16.44
N SER A 17 -4.89 -3.91 15.72
CA SER A 17 -4.55 -5.28 16.15
C SER A 17 -3.06 -5.60 16.00
N TYR A 18 -2.53 -6.39 16.94
CA TYR A 18 -1.11 -6.76 16.96
C TYR A 18 -0.92 -8.19 16.47
N ARG A 19 0.05 -8.38 15.58
CA ARG A 19 0.51 -9.68 15.08
C ARG A 19 2.00 -9.83 15.35
N GLU A 20 2.56 -11.02 15.11
CA GLU A 20 3.94 -11.34 15.51
C GLU A 20 4.99 -10.34 14.97
N LYS A 21 4.92 -9.96 13.69
CA LYS A 21 5.85 -8.98 13.08
C LYS A 21 5.17 -7.74 12.51
N THR A 22 3.89 -7.56 12.82
CA THR A 22 3.07 -6.52 12.19
C THR A 22 2.10 -5.91 13.20
N VAL A 23 1.90 -4.60 13.10
CA VAL A 23 0.74 -3.93 13.70
C VAL A 23 -0.21 -3.55 12.56
N HIS A 24 -1.45 -4.00 12.66
CA HIS A 24 -2.50 -3.80 11.68
C HIS A 24 -3.48 -2.74 12.14
N PHE A 25 -3.92 -1.90 11.19
CA PHE A 25 -4.86 -0.82 11.40
C PHE A 25 -5.99 -0.92 10.38
N ASP A 26 -7.22 -1.02 10.86
CA ASP A 26 -8.41 -0.97 10.02
C ASP A 26 -8.79 0.50 9.73
N HIS A 27 -9.42 0.74 8.56
CA HIS A 27 -10.13 2.00 8.27
C HIS A 27 -9.30 3.30 8.31
N VAL A 28 -7.98 3.24 8.10
CA VAL A 28 -7.09 4.41 8.05
C VAL A 28 -7.52 5.37 6.95
N VAL A 29 -7.76 6.62 7.31
CA VAL A 29 -8.17 7.67 6.36
C VAL A 29 -6.95 8.09 5.53
N VAL A 30 -6.98 7.78 4.23
CA VAL A 30 -5.93 8.13 3.27
C VAL A 30 -6.23 9.47 2.61
N THR A 31 -7.51 9.68 2.24
CA THR A 31 -8.06 10.96 1.78
C THR A 31 -9.44 11.13 2.40
N ALA A 32 -10.03 12.32 2.28
CA ALA A 32 -11.37 12.60 2.82
C ALA A 32 -12.47 11.59 2.38
N LYS A 33 -12.24 10.87 1.26
CA LYS A 33 -13.21 9.92 0.69
C LYS A 33 -12.69 8.48 0.64
N CYS A 34 -11.46 8.23 1.11
CA CYS A 34 -10.78 6.95 0.92
C CYS A 34 -10.21 6.44 2.24
N LYS A 35 -10.64 5.24 2.62
CA LYS A 35 -10.10 4.47 3.74
C LYS A 35 -9.31 3.27 3.21
N ALA A 36 -8.29 2.88 3.94
CA ALA A 36 -7.46 1.72 3.66
C ALA A 36 -7.09 1.01 4.96
N ASP A 37 -6.70 -0.24 4.85
CA ASP A 37 -6.11 -0.95 5.98
C ASP A 37 -4.59 -0.76 5.92
N ALA A 38 -3.94 -0.55 7.05
CA ALA A 38 -2.50 -0.34 7.14
C ALA A 38 -1.83 -1.46 7.92
N ASP A 39 -0.71 -1.95 7.39
CA ASP A 39 0.17 -2.91 8.05
C ASP A 39 1.53 -2.26 8.23
N VAL A 40 1.96 -2.09 9.48
CA VAL A 40 3.32 -1.66 9.83
C VAL A 40 4.13 -2.90 10.17
N THR A 41 5.09 -3.25 9.32
CA THR A 41 5.98 -4.40 9.48
C THR A 41 7.25 -4.00 10.20
N PHE A 42 7.71 -4.85 11.10
CA PHE A 42 8.95 -4.68 11.86
C PHE A 42 9.99 -5.73 11.45
N ASP A 43 11.25 -5.35 11.44
CA ASP A 43 12.38 -6.28 11.33
C ASP A 43 12.66 -7.03 12.64
N ASP A 44 13.66 -7.90 12.63
CA ASP A 44 14.05 -8.68 13.80
C ASP A 44 14.64 -7.81 14.94
N ALA A 45 15.05 -6.57 14.63
CA ALA A 45 15.44 -5.56 15.62
C ALA A 45 14.24 -4.76 16.17
N SER A 46 13.01 -5.14 15.81
CA SER A 46 11.77 -4.44 16.17
C SER A 46 11.70 -2.99 15.66
N VAL A 47 12.39 -2.70 14.56
CA VAL A 47 12.37 -1.41 13.87
C VAL A 47 11.43 -1.51 12.66
N VAL A 48 10.68 -0.44 12.37
CA VAL A 48 9.81 -0.38 11.19
C VAL A 48 10.62 -0.62 9.92
N SER A 49 10.33 -1.70 9.21
CA SER A 49 10.98 -2.10 7.96
C SER A 49 10.10 -1.80 6.74
N GLY A 50 8.78 -1.71 6.95
CA GLY A 50 7.86 -1.31 5.90
C GLY A 50 6.49 -0.92 6.41
N VAL A 51 5.77 -0.16 5.60
CA VAL A 51 4.36 0.16 5.80
C VAL A 51 3.61 -0.17 4.53
N ASN A 52 2.57 -0.98 4.63
CA ASN A 52 1.70 -1.32 3.52
C ASN A 52 0.30 -0.77 3.76
N LEU A 53 -0.29 -0.12 2.77
CA LEU A 53 -1.67 0.37 2.79
C LEU A 53 -2.44 -0.34 1.69
N SER A 54 -3.56 -0.96 2.04
CA SER A 54 -4.40 -1.72 1.10
C SER A 54 -5.79 -1.10 1.02
N GLY A 55 -6.17 -0.64 -0.18
CA GLY A 55 -7.51 -0.09 -0.41
C GLY A 55 -8.55 -1.19 -0.58
N ASN A 56 -9.69 -1.10 0.12
CA ASN A 56 -10.79 -2.04 -0.03
C ASN A 56 -11.51 -1.86 -1.39
N GLY A 57 -11.70 -2.97 -2.11
CA GLY A 57 -12.17 -3.02 -3.49
C GLY A 57 -13.61 -2.56 -3.75
N SER A 58 -14.36 -2.10 -2.74
CA SER A 58 -15.68 -1.46 -2.96
C SER A 58 -15.56 -0.05 -3.58
N LEU A 59 -14.40 0.60 -3.48
CA LEU A 59 -14.12 1.94 -4.02
C LEU A 59 -12.79 2.00 -4.83
N GLY A 60 -12.18 0.83 -5.06
CA GLY A 60 -10.76 0.68 -5.40
C GLY A 60 -10.31 1.27 -6.74
N GLY A 61 -11.22 1.64 -7.64
CA GLY A 61 -10.88 2.41 -8.85
C GLY A 61 -10.75 3.91 -8.58
N ARG A 62 -11.75 4.51 -7.92
CA ARG A 62 -11.82 5.97 -7.75
C ARG A 62 -10.78 6.48 -6.75
N CYS A 63 -10.55 5.72 -5.69
CA CYS A 63 -9.55 6.07 -4.69
C CYS A 63 -8.11 5.88 -5.19
N ALA A 64 -7.88 4.95 -6.13
CA ALA A 64 -6.54 4.72 -6.64
C ALA A 64 -6.01 5.93 -7.42
N ASP A 65 -6.85 6.54 -8.26
CA ASP A 65 -6.48 7.71 -9.06
C ASP A 65 -6.26 8.96 -8.18
N ASP A 66 -7.11 9.16 -7.16
CA ASP A 66 -6.96 10.26 -6.19
C ASP A 66 -5.64 10.12 -5.40
N VAL A 67 -5.33 8.90 -4.92
CA VAL A 67 -4.07 8.61 -4.21
C VAL A 67 -2.87 8.81 -5.14
N LEU A 68 -2.92 8.27 -6.37
CA LEU A 68 -1.85 8.43 -7.35
C LEU A 68 -1.60 9.90 -7.68
N THR A 69 -2.67 10.69 -7.84
CA THR A 69 -2.58 12.14 -8.12
C THR A 69 -1.94 12.88 -6.94
N ALA A 70 -2.38 12.59 -5.71
CA ALA A 70 -1.83 13.19 -4.51
C ALA A 70 -0.34 12.84 -4.32
N LEU A 71 0.05 11.59 -4.57
CA LEU A 71 1.43 11.13 -4.51
C LEU A 71 2.30 11.81 -5.57
N SER A 72 1.81 11.87 -6.80
CA SER A 72 2.54 12.50 -7.91
C SER A 72 2.70 14.01 -7.72
N SER A 73 1.70 14.68 -7.13
CA SER A 73 1.79 16.10 -6.76
C SER A 73 2.81 16.36 -5.66
N LYS A 74 3.04 15.40 -4.75
CA LYS A 74 3.94 15.57 -3.61
C LYS A 74 5.38 15.14 -3.90
N TYR A 75 5.54 14.05 -4.64
CA TYR A 75 6.84 13.39 -4.87
C TYR A 75 7.31 13.46 -6.33
N GLY A 76 6.57 14.14 -7.20
CA GLY A 76 6.87 14.24 -8.62
C GLY A 76 6.43 13.01 -9.42
N GLN A 77 6.91 12.92 -10.68
CA GLN A 77 6.53 11.84 -11.58
C GLN A 77 7.16 10.50 -11.13
N PRO A 78 6.37 9.43 -10.98
CA PRO A 78 6.91 8.10 -10.68
C PRO A 78 7.61 7.49 -11.89
N SER A 79 8.52 6.55 -11.62
CA SER A 79 8.87 5.51 -12.58
C SER A 79 7.68 4.56 -12.74
N VAL A 80 7.29 4.28 -13.99
CA VAL A 80 6.14 3.44 -14.28
C VAL A 80 6.60 2.11 -14.85
N ALA A 81 6.17 1.02 -14.21
CA ALA A 81 6.28 -0.32 -14.75
C ALA A 81 4.90 -0.83 -15.11
N SER A 82 4.58 -0.76 -16.40
CA SER A 82 3.38 -1.37 -16.98
C SER A 82 3.64 -2.85 -17.26
N GLY A 83 3.86 -3.62 -16.20
CA GLY A 83 4.01 -5.07 -16.30
C GLY A 83 2.65 -5.74 -16.15
N LYS A 84 2.28 -6.63 -17.08
CA LYS A 84 1.17 -7.58 -16.89
C LYS A 84 1.57 -8.60 -15.81
N GLU A 85 1.79 -8.16 -14.57
CA GLU A 85 1.90 -9.09 -13.45
C GLU A 85 0.50 -9.65 -13.22
N GLY A 86 0.25 -10.82 -13.81
CA GLY A 86 -0.95 -11.58 -13.51
C GLY A 86 -0.94 -11.89 -12.03
N SER A 87 -1.82 -11.24 -11.26
CA SER A 87 -2.12 -11.74 -9.92
C SER A 87 -2.63 -13.19 -10.01
N ILE A 88 -2.71 -13.90 -8.89
CA ILE A 88 -3.36 -15.23 -8.77
C ILE A 88 -4.77 -15.23 -9.42
N LEU A 89 -5.40 -14.06 -9.60
CA LEU A 89 -6.70 -13.86 -10.23
C LEU A 89 -6.64 -13.24 -11.65
N GLN A 90 -5.49 -13.29 -12.32
CA GLN A 90 -5.22 -12.71 -13.66
C GLN A 90 -5.52 -11.22 -13.81
N ARG A 91 -5.62 -10.46 -12.71
CA ARG A 91 -5.77 -9.00 -12.75
C ARG A 91 -4.51 -8.36 -13.33
N LYS A 92 -4.68 -7.45 -14.29
CA LYS A 92 -3.59 -6.56 -14.75
C LYS A 92 -3.47 -5.39 -13.80
N GLY A 93 -2.25 -5.06 -13.39
CA GLY A 93 -1.98 -3.88 -12.58
C GLY A 93 -0.86 -3.02 -13.17
N THR A 94 -0.84 -1.75 -12.80
CA THR A 94 0.27 -0.85 -13.07
C THR A 94 1.00 -0.58 -11.77
N VAL A 95 2.33 -0.66 -11.81
CA VAL A 95 3.19 -0.35 -10.67
C VAL A 95 3.85 0.99 -10.90
N TYR A 96 3.71 1.88 -9.91
CA TYR A 96 4.33 3.19 -9.86
C TYR A 96 5.34 3.22 -8.72
N VAL A 97 6.55 3.70 -8.99
CA VAL A 97 7.64 3.71 -8.02
C VAL A 97 8.24 5.11 -7.89
N TRP A 98 8.35 5.60 -6.66
CA TRP A 98 9.13 6.78 -6.32
C TRP A 98 10.32 6.38 -5.46
N ASN A 99 11.52 6.67 -5.96
CA ASN A 99 12.74 6.59 -5.17
C ASN A 99 13.00 7.96 -4.58
N ARG A 100 12.85 8.09 -3.27
CA ARG A 100 13.00 9.37 -2.58
C ARG A 100 14.45 9.59 -2.18
N GLY A 101 14.86 10.85 -2.11
CA GLY A 101 16.22 11.25 -1.72
C GLY A 101 16.58 10.91 -0.27
N ASP A 102 15.60 10.53 0.56
CA ASP A 102 15.81 10.06 1.94
C ASP A 102 16.06 8.55 2.03
N GLY A 103 16.25 7.86 0.90
CA GLY A 103 16.54 6.43 0.84
C GLY A 103 15.31 5.53 0.95
N LEU A 104 14.10 6.11 0.96
CA LEU A 104 12.85 5.35 0.94
C LEU A 104 12.37 5.10 -0.49
N THR A 105 11.90 3.89 -0.74
CA THR A 105 11.16 3.55 -1.95
C THR A 105 9.68 3.45 -1.63
N MET A 106 8.88 4.14 -2.45
CA MET A 106 7.43 4.05 -2.44
C MET A 106 6.96 3.27 -3.67
N ARG A 107 6.17 2.23 -3.47
CA ARG A 107 5.59 1.42 -4.53
C ARG A 107 4.09 1.45 -4.44
N PHE A 108 3.43 2.01 -5.46
CA PHE A 108 1.98 2.01 -5.60
C PHE A 108 1.58 1.02 -6.70
N LYS A 109 0.87 -0.04 -6.35
CA LYS A 109 0.28 -0.98 -7.30
C LYS A 109 -1.19 -0.65 -7.47
N ASN A 110 -1.62 -0.34 -8.68
CA ASN A 110 -3.02 -0.15 -9.03
C ASN A 110 -3.49 -1.34 -9.87
N TYR A 111 -4.39 -2.16 -9.33
CA TYR A 111 -4.93 -3.33 -10.02
C TYR A 111 -6.27 -2.98 -10.68
N GLY A 112 -6.37 -3.30 -11.97
CA GLY A 112 -7.62 -3.29 -12.72
C GLY A 112 -8.53 -4.46 -12.37
N ASP A 113 -9.69 -4.51 -13.03
CA ASP A 113 -10.62 -5.64 -12.89
C ASP A 113 -9.98 -6.94 -13.41
N GLY A 114 -10.30 -8.05 -12.74
CA GLY A 114 -9.95 -9.40 -13.20
C GLY A 114 -10.73 -9.81 -14.45
N ALA A 115 -10.26 -10.87 -15.11
CA ALA A 115 -10.80 -11.38 -16.38
C ALA A 115 -12.29 -11.78 -16.35
N PHE A 116 -12.88 -11.94 -15.16
CA PHE A 116 -14.27 -12.37 -14.95
C PHE A 116 -15.21 -11.26 -14.43
N GLY A 117 -14.92 -9.99 -14.70
CA GLY A 117 -15.91 -8.91 -14.57
C GLY A 117 -16.04 -8.26 -13.18
N GLY A 118 -14.96 -8.18 -12.40
CA GLY A 118 -14.91 -7.26 -11.24
C GLY A 118 -15.86 -7.59 -10.06
N GLY A 119 -16.25 -8.86 -9.89
CA GLY A 119 -16.96 -9.33 -8.70
C GLY A 119 -16.01 -9.76 -7.58
N GLY A 120 -16.32 -9.41 -6.32
CA GLY A 120 -15.59 -9.90 -5.15
C GLY A 120 -14.08 -9.61 -5.16
N LEU A 121 -13.25 -10.66 -5.02
CA LEU A 121 -11.78 -10.58 -5.00
C LEU A 121 -11.16 -10.13 -6.34
N GLY A 122 -11.93 -10.16 -7.44
CA GLY A 122 -11.53 -9.69 -8.77
C GLY A 122 -11.72 -8.18 -9.00
N ARG A 123 -12.17 -7.43 -7.99
CA ARG A 123 -12.39 -5.98 -8.07
C ARG A 123 -11.09 -5.19 -8.18
N LYS A 124 -11.18 -4.01 -8.80
CA LYS A 124 -10.14 -2.99 -8.72
C LYS A 124 -9.72 -2.76 -7.27
N SER A 125 -8.42 -2.67 -7.05
CA SER A 125 -7.84 -2.42 -5.73
C SER A 125 -6.48 -1.78 -5.91
N TRP A 126 -5.94 -1.22 -4.85
CA TRP A 126 -4.61 -0.65 -4.87
C TRP A 126 -3.86 -1.00 -3.58
N GLU A 127 -2.54 -1.01 -3.69
CA GLU A 127 -1.61 -1.29 -2.60
C GLU A 127 -0.51 -0.22 -2.64
N LEU A 128 -0.24 0.43 -1.52
CA LEU A 128 0.85 1.38 -1.37
C LEU A 128 1.82 0.87 -0.32
N ARG A 129 3.05 0.59 -0.74
CA ARG A 129 4.12 0.11 0.13
C ARG A 129 5.21 1.18 0.26
N TYR A 130 5.66 1.39 1.48
CA TYR A 130 6.85 2.16 1.82
C TYR A 130 7.89 1.20 2.38
N SER A 131 9.10 1.19 1.82
CA SER A 131 10.20 0.37 2.31
C SER A 131 11.51 1.16 2.29
N ALA A 132 12.40 0.82 3.23
CA ALA A 132 13.75 1.39 3.31
C ALA A 132 14.75 0.69 2.37
N ALA A 133 14.32 -0.39 1.71
CA ALA A 133 15.11 -1.03 0.67
C ALA A 133 14.79 -0.35 -0.67
N ALA A 134 15.83 -0.04 -1.45
CA ALA A 134 15.66 0.31 -2.85
C ALA A 134 15.03 -0.90 -3.56
N GLU A 135 13.72 -0.86 -3.79
CA GLU A 135 13.04 -1.89 -4.56
C GLU A 135 13.35 -1.65 -6.03
N SER A 136 14.14 -2.53 -6.63
CA SER A 136 14.32 -2.56 -8.07
C SER A 136 12.96 -2.83 -8.70
N ILE A 137 12.62 -2.04 -9.72
CA ILE A 137 11.57 -2.43 -10.64
C ILE A 137 12.12 -3.66 -11.37
N GLY A 138 11.69 -4.85 -10.98
CA GLY A 138 11.83 -6.04 -11.82
C GLY A 138 11.05 -5.76 -13.10
N LEU A 139 11.78 -5.42 -14.17
CA LEU A 139 11.25 -5.35 -15.54
C LEU A 139 11.10 -6.77 -16.10
#